data_AF-A7VF14-F1
#
_entry.id   AF-A7VF14-F1
#
_cell.length_a   1.000
_cell.length_b   1.000
_cell.length_c   1.000
_cell.angle_alpha   90.00
_cell.angle_beta   90.00
_cell.angle_gamma   90.00
#
_symmetry.space_group_name_H-M   'P 1'
#
loop_
_entity.id
_entity.type
_entity.pdbx_description
1 polymer ?
#
loop_
_entity_poly.entity_id
_entity_poly.type
_entity_poly.pdbx_seq_one_letter_code
_entity_poly.pdbx_strand_id
1 'polypeptide(L)'
;MNDKTALALRKLKDNDGNYLWNQANDTILGKQVIISEYMPDIETGTKPIAFGDFSYYWIVGRKPVTVRTLLEKFVLYDQIGYLAFEYLDGKLVRNEAIKVIQMADAGK
;
A
#
# COMPACT_ATOMS: atom_id res chain seq x y z
N MET A 1 5.57 0.06 -0.44
CA MET A 1 5.90 1.36 -1.09
C MET A 1 5.14 1.45 -2.40
N ASN A 2 4.98 2.61 -3.01
CA ASN A 2 4.36 2.72 -4.33
C ASN A 2 5.39 2.69 -5.48
N ASP A 3 4.93 2.62 -6.73
CA ASP A 3 5.82 2.49 -7.90
C ASP A 3 6.76 3.69 -8.08
N LYS A 4 6.28 4.92 -7.85
CA LYS A 4 7.11 6.13 -7.94
C LYS A 4 8.26 6.12 -6.93
N THR A 5 7.98 5.68 -5.70
CA THR A 5 8.99 5.49 -4.66
C THR A 5 9.99 4.40 -5.06
N ALA A 6 9.51 3.29 -5.62
CA ALA A 6 10.38 2.22 -6.10
C ALA A 6 11.31 2.70 -7.22
N LEU A 7 10.79 3.48 -8.18
CA LEU A 7 11.59 4.09 -9.24
C LEU A 7 12.67 5.03 -8.70
N ALA A 8 12.35 5.84 -7.69
CA ALA A 8 13.32 6.70 -7.03
C ALA A 8 14.44 5.89 -6.37
N LEU A 9 14.09 4.82 -5.65
CA LEU A 9 15.07 3.91 -5.03
C LEU A 9 15.96 3.20 -6.05
N ARG A 10 15.39 2.77 -7.20
CA ARG A 10 16.16 2.14 -8.30
C ARG A 10 17.18 3.07 -8.95
N LYS A 11 17.00 4.39 -8.84
CA LYS A 11 17.94 5.39 -9.38
C LYS A 11 19.10 5.71 -8.43
N LEU A 12 19.03 5.27 -7.16
CA LEU A 12 20.08 5.53 -6.19
C LEU A 12 21.35 4.77 -6.53
N LYS A 13 22.48 5.48 -6.49
CA LYS A 13 23.81 4.96 -6.78
C LYS A 13 24.75 5.19 -5.61
N ASP A 14 25.76 4.35 -5.48
CA ASP A 14 26.91 4.58 -4.60
C ASP A 14 27.88 5.62 -5.22
N ASN A 15 28.93 5.97 -4.48
CA ASN A 15 29.96 6.89 -4.94
C ASN A 15 30.75 6.37 -6.15
N ASP A 16 30.74 5.06 -6.38
CA ASP A 16 31.42 4.38 -7.49
C ASP A 16 30.51 4.22 -8.72
N GLY A 17 29.28 4.72 -8.66
CA GLY A 17 28.30 4.74 -9.75
C GLY A 17 27.46 3.46 -9.88
N ASN A 18 27.59 2.50 -8.97
CA ASN A 18 26.80 1.27 -8.97
C ASN A 18 25.42 1.51 -8.35
N TYR A 19 24.40 0.83 -8.89
CA TYR A 19 23.04 0.91 -8.35
C TYR A 19 22.93 0.13 -7.04
N LEU A 20 22.35 0.77 -6.01
CA LEU A 20 22.14 0.14 -4.71
C LEU A 20 21.09 -0.98 -4.76
N TRP A 21 20.12 -0.85 -5.66
CA TRP A 21 19.10 -1.86 -5.90
C TRP A 21 19.39 -2.56 -7.23
N ASN A 22 19.84 -3.82 -7.15
CA ASN A 22 20.08 -4.63 -8.34
C ASN A 22 18.76 -5.20 -8.91
N GLN A 23 18.71 -5.39 -10.23
CA GLN A 23 17.56 -5.99 -10.92
C GLN A 23 17.50 -7.52 -10.80
N ALA A 24 18.59 -8.16 -10.34
CA ALA A 24 18.70 -9.62 -10.37
C ALA A 24 17.83 -10.30 -9.30
N ASN A 25 17.66 -9.66 -8.13
CA ASN A 25 17.02 -10.32 -6.98
C ASN A 25 15.73 -9.65 -6.49
N ASP A 26 15.31 -8.51 -7.04
CA ASP A 26 14.12 -7.73 -6.60
C ASP A 26 13.98 -7.55 -5.08
N THR A 27 15.09 -7.71 -4.34
CA THR A 27 15.17 -7.57 -2.90
C THR A 27 16.01 -6.35 -2.54
N ILE A 28 15.56 -5.63 -1.52
CA ILE A 28 16.35 -4.57 -0.89
C ILE A 28 16.88 -5.12 0.42
N LEU A 29 18.20 -5.13 0.62
CA LEU A 29 18.85 -5.66 1.83
C LEU A 29 18.42 -7.10 2.19
N GLY A 30 18.19 -7.94 1.17
CA GLY A 30 17.73 -9.32 1.34
C GLY A 30 16.26 -9.47 1.79
N LYS A 31 15.46 -8.41 1.66
CA LYS A 31 14.03 -8.41 1.97
C LYS A 31 13.21 -8.16 0.71
N GLN A 32 12.11 -8.90 0.58
CA GLN A 32 11.19 -8.75 -0.53
C GLN A 32 10.52 -7.37 -0.48
N VAL A 33 10.37 -6.75 -1.64
CA VAL A 33 9.65 -5.49 -1.81
C VAL A 33 8.24 -5.78 -2.30
N ILE A 34 7.24 -5.17 -1.65
CA ILE A 34 5.85 -5.19 -2.09
C ILE A 34 5.47 -3.78 -2.56
N ILE A 35 5.00 -3.70 -3.80
CA ILE A 35 4.50 -2.47 -4.42
C ILE A 35 3.00 -2.38 -4.21
N SER A 36 2.54 -1.25 -3.68
CA SER A 36 1.14 -0.94 -3.46
C SER A 36 0.91 0.53 -3.76
N GLU A 37 0.03 0.81 -4.72
CA GLU A 37 -0.35 2.17 -5.15
C GLU A 37 -1.10 2.96 -4.07
N TYR A 38 -1.57 2.28 -3.02
CA TYR A 38 -2.22 2.92 -1.87
C TYR A 38 -1.23 3.53 -0.87
N MET A 39 0.07 3.27 -1.04
CA MET A 39 1.10 3.96 -0.26
C MET A 39 1.31 5.38 -0.81
N PRO A 40 1.52 6.38 0.07
CA PRO A 40 1.73 7.75 -0.38
C PRO A 40 3.03 7.90 -1.17
N ASP A 41 3.05 8.89 -2.07
CA ASP A 41 4.23 9.32 -2.80
C ASP A 41 5.29 9.93 -1.87
N ILE A 42 6.53 10.07 -2.37
CA ILE A 42 7.60 10.77 -1.65
C ILE A 42 7.31 12.27 -1.64
N GLU A 43 6.63 12.75 -0.60
CA GLU A 43 6.38 14.17 -0.35
C GLU A 43 6.75 14.55 1.10
N THR A 44 6.91 15.83 1.37
CA THR A 44 7.21 16.38 2.69
C THR A 44 6.21 15.90 3.75
N GLY A 45 6.71 15.38 4.88
CA GLY A 45 5.87 14.89 5.98
C GLY A 45 5.16 13.55 5.74
N THR A 46 5.25 12.98 4.53
CA THR A 46 4.62 11.69 4.21
C THR A 46 5.45 10.49 4.68
N LYS A 47 4.80 9.31 4.66
CA LYS A 47 5.40 8.02 5.05
C LYS A 47 5.36 7.03 3.89
N PRO A 48 6.21 7.19 2.85
CA PRO A 48 6.11 6.42 1.60
C PRO A 48 6.58 4.97 1.73
N ILE A 49 7.40 4.66 2.75
CA ILE A 49 7.98 3.33 2.96
C ILE A 49 7.59 2.83 4.35
N ALA A 50 6.98 1.64 4.38
CA ALA A 50 6.81 0.85 5.58
C ALA A 50 7.63 -0.43 5.46
N PHE A 51 8.30 -0.80 6.54
CA PHE A 51 9.17 -1.96 6.63
C PHE A 51 8.92 -2.69 7.95
N GLY A 52 8.78 -4.00 7.91
CA GLY A 52 8.52 -4.80 9.10
C GLY A 52 7.88 -6.14 8.78
N ASP A 53 7.48 -6.83 9.84
CA ASP A 53 6.75 -8.07 9.75
C ASP A 53 5.24 -7.80 9.75
N PHE A 54 4.64 -7.89 8.56
CA PHE A 54 3.20 -7.71 8.36
C PHE A 54 2.37 -8.92 8.77
N SER A 55 2.96 -10.06 9.16
CA SER A 55 2.21 -11.19 9.73
C SER A 55 1.54 -10.83 11.06
N TYR A 56 1.98 -9.76 11.73
CA TYR A 56 1.32 -9.20 12.92
C TYR A 56 0.20 -8.20 12.61
N TYR A 57 -0.11 -7.96 11.33
CA TYR A 57 -1.26 -7.16 10.91
C TYR A 57 -2.44 -8.09 10.64
N TRP A 58 -3.49 -7.97 11.46
CA TRP A 58 -4.68 -8.79 11.34
C TRP A 58 -5.72 -8.10 10.49
N ILE A 59 -6.22 -8.83 9.50
CA ILE A 59 -7.36 -8.42 8.67
C ILE A 59 -8.50 -9.39 8.99
N VAL A 60 -9.64 -8.84 9.42
CA VAL A 60 -10.82 -9.61 9.79
C VAL A 60 -11.96 -9.29 8.81
N GLY A 61 -12.35 -10.27 8.01
CA GLY A 61 -13.57 -10.19 7.19
C GLY A 61 -14.79 -10.54 8.03
N ARG A 62 -15.62 -9.54 8.37
CA ARG A 62 -16.88 -9.76 9.09
C ARG A 62 -18.02 -10.19 8.17
N LYS A 63 -18.01 -9.73 6.93
CA LYS A 63 -18.98 -10.10 5.91
C LYS A 63 -18.31 -10.14 4.54
N PRO A 64 -18.40 -11.28 3.82
CA PRO A 64 -17.84 -11.38 2.48
C PRO A 64 -18.58 -10.46 1.51
N VAL A 65 -17.92 -10.14 0.40
CA VAL A 65 -18.51 -9.36 -0.70
C VAL A 65 -19.83 -9.98 -1.10
N THR A 66 -20.93 -9.24 -0.91
CA THR A 66 -22.26 -9.66 -1.32
C THR A 66 -22.80 -8.68 -2.34
N VAL A 67 -23.19 -9.19 -3.51
CA VAL A 67 -23.75 -8.38 -4.61
C VAL A 67 -25.26 -8.55 -4.66
N ARG A 68 -25.99 -7.46 -4.82
CA ARG A 68 -27.45 -7.43 -4.97
C ARG A 68 -27.85 -6.53 -6.13
N THR A 69 -28.87 -6.95 -6.87
CA THR A 69 -29.49 -6.11 -7.90
C THR A 69 -30.48 -5.14 -7.26
N LEU A 70 -30.44 -3.90 -7.71
CA LEU A 70 -31.34 -2.82 -7.33
C LEU A 70 -32.23 -2.54 -8.55
N LEU A 71 -33.33 -3.26 -8.67
CA LEU A 71 -34.27 -3.07 -9.77
C LEU A 71 -35.13 -1.83 -9.49
N GLU A 72 -35.95 -1.84 -8.42
CA GLU A 72 -36.94 -0.78 -8.15
C GLU A 72 -36.39 0.64 -8.13
N LYS A 73 -35.16 0.84 -7.64
CA LYS A 73 -34.55 2.18 -7.53
C LYS A 73 -34.22 2.82 -8.89
N PHE A 74 -34.00 2.01 -9.92
CA PHE A 74 -33.52 2.48 -11.23
C PHE A 74 -34.51 2.20 -12.37
N VAL A 75 -35.69 1.62 -12.08
CA VAL A 75 -36.75 1.34 -13.06
C VAL A 75 -37.19 2.60 -13.83
N LEU A 76 -37.32 3.75 -13.17
CA LEU A 76 -37.76 5.00 -13.83
C LEU A 76 -36.79 5.50 -14.91
N TYR A 77 -35.55 5.03 -14.88
CA TYR A 77 -34.50 5.37 -15.85
C TYR A 77 -34.17 4.21 -16.79
N ASP A 78 -34.95 3.13 -16.78
CA ASP A 78 -34.70 1.89 -17.53
C ASP A 78 -33.29 1.31 -17.29
N GLN A 79 -32.83 1.37 -16.03
CA GLN A 79 -31.49 0.95 -15.61
C GLN A 79 -31.54 -0.15 -14.54
N ILE A 80 -30.47 -0.95 -14.46
CA ILE A 80 -30.26 -1.95 -13.42
C ILE A 80 -29.10 -1.50 -12.54
N GLY A 81 -29.36 -1.26 -11.26
CA GLY A 81 -28.29 -1.00 -10.29
C GLY A 81 -27.71 -2.29 -9.72
N TYR A 82 -26.41 -2.29 -9.42
CA TYR A 82 -25.75 -3.34 -8.66
C TYR A 82 -25.13 -2.73 -7.41
N LEU A 83 -25.43 -3.31 -6.25
CA LEU A 83 -24.85 -2.93 -4.96
C LEU A 83 -23.99 -4.07 -4.44
N ALA A 84 -22.70 -3.81 -4.30
CA ALA A 84 -21.77 -4.68 -3.61
C ALA A 84 -21.34 -4.01 -2.30
N PHE A 85 -21.32 -4.77 -1.22
CA PHE A 85 -20.73 -4.32 0.04
C PHE A 85 -20.01 -5.47 0.73
N GLU A 86 -18.93 -5.11 1.44
CA GLU A 86 -18.13 -5.98 2.26
C GLU A 86 -17.84 -5.28 3.60
N TYR A 87 -17.65 -6.07 4.65
CA TYR A 87 -17.22 -5.54 5.95
C TYR A 87 -15.86 -6.14 6.28
N LEU A 88 -14.85 -5.30 6.25
CA LEU A 88 -13.47 -5.60 6.60
C LEU A 88 -13.06 -4.75 7.79
N ASP A 89 -12.23 -5.33 8.66
CA ASP A 89 -11.59 -4.64 9.77
C ASP A 89 -10.09 -4.98 9.76
N GLY A 90 -9.27 -4.11 10.33
CA GLY A 90 -7.81 -4.22 10.27
C GLY A 90 -7.17 -3.68 11.54
N LYS A 91 -6.29 -4.46 12.17
CA LYS A 91 -5.55 -4.02 13.35
C LYS A 91 -4.13 -4.54 13.37
N LEU A 92 -3.18 -3.64 13.66
CA LEU A 92 -1.81 -4.02 13.99
C LEU A 92 -1.76 -4.53 15.43
N VAL A 93 -1.39 -5.79 15.62
CA VAL A 93 -1.33 -6.43 16.94
C VAL A 93 -0.08 -6.00 17.71
N ARG A 94 1.06 -5.85 17.00
CA ARG A 94 2.33 -5.43 17.57
C ARG A 94 2.83 -4.16 16.88
N ASN A 95 2.75 -3.04 17.59
CA ASN A 95 3.17 -1.74 17.03
C ASN A 95 4.67 -1.68 16.72
N GLU A 96 5.48 -2.51 17.37
CA GLU A 96 6.93 -2.56 17.15
C GLU A 96 7.32 -3.33 15.89
N ALA A 97 6.43 -4.18 15.38
CA ALA A 97 6.72 -5.06 14.24
C ALA A 97 6.85 -4.30 12.92
N ILE A 98 6.28 -3.10 12.81
CA ILE A 98 6.30 -2.28 11.60
C ILE A 98 6.90 -0.91 11.93
N LYS A 99 7.88 -0.50 11.12
CA LYS A 99 8.45 0.84 11.12
C LYS A 99 8.19 1.52 9.80
N VAL A 100 8.12 2.84 9.85
CA VAL A 100 7.83 3.69 8.70
C VAL A 100 8.92 4.72 8.57
N ILE A 101 9.34 4.99 7.34
CA ILE A 101 10.25 6.09 7.03
C ILE A 101 9.40 7.31 6.77
N GLN A 102 9.53 8.31 7.64
CA GLN A 102 8.90 9.61 7.46
C GLN A 102 9.88 10.54 6.74
N MET A 103 9.42 11.14 5.64
CA MET A 103 10.20 12.16 4.93
C MET A 103 10.28 13.42 5.80
N ALA A 104 11.43 14.10 5.72
CA ALA A 104 11.65 15.33 6.47
C ALA A 104 10.51 16.32 6.23
N ASP A 105 10.05 16.93 7.31
CA ASP A 105 9.07 18.01 7.23
C ASP A 105 9.81 19.29 6.86
N ALA A 106 9.27 20.11 5.97
CA ALA A 106 9.93 21.34 5.47
C ALA A 106 9.91 22.49 6.49
N GLY A 107 9.87 22.15 7.79
CA GLY A 107 9.66 23.09 8.87
C GLY A 107 10.04 22.50 10.23
N LYS A 108 11.30 22.08 10.38
CA LYS A 108 12.07 22.16 11.63
C LYS A 108 13.54 22.40 11.31
#